data_AF-A0A959P9P4-F1
#
_entry.id   AF-A0A959P9P4-F1
#
_cell.length_a   1.000
_cell.length_b   1.000
_cell.length_c   1.000
_cell.angle_alpha   90.00
_cell.angle_beta   90.00
_cell.angle_gamma   90.00
#
_symmetry.space_group_name_H-M   'P 1'
#
loop_
_entity.id
_entity.type
_entity.pdbx_description
1 polymer ?
#
loop_
_entity_poly.entity_id
_entity_poly.type
_entity_poly.pdbx_seq_one_letter_code
_entity_poly.pdbx_strand_id
1 'polypeptide(L)'
;MRLSRYGIVLELLAEDHLEMVRLWRNQEFVRCNMQYKELISREQQESWFSALDKECNLYWIIRTHDYPIGLIHIKNIDWDLKIGEAGVFVGEPSY
;
A
#
# COMPACT_ATOMS: atom_id res chain seq x y z
N MET A 1 -4.89 -13.53 2.59
CA MET A 1 -5.88 -13.41 1.50
C MET A 1 -5.15 -13.02 0.22
N ARG A 2 -5.43 -13.66 -0.91
CA ARG A 2 -4.88 -13.32 -2.23
C ARG A 2 -6.04 -13.25 -3.22
N LEU A 3 -6.13 -12.16 -3.98
CA LEU A 3 -7.14 -12.00 -5.05
C LEU A 3 -6.43 -12.02 -6.40
N SER A 4 -7.01 -12.70 -7.40
CA SER A 4 -6.43 -12.74 -8.74
C SER A 4 -7.50 -12.68 -9.82
N ARG A 5 -7.38 -11.71 -10.72
CA ARG A 5 -8.26 -11.57 -11.90
C ARG A 5 -7.61 -10.65 -12.94
N TYR A 6 -7.87 -10.89 -14.22
CA TYR A 6 -7.42 -10.04 -15.35
C TYR A 6 -5.89 -9.80 -15.38
N GLY A 7 -5.08 -10.77 -14.95
CA GLY A 7 -3.62 -10.63 -14.87
C GLY A 7 -3.12 -9.78 -13.69
N ILE A 8 -4.02 -9.31 -12.82
CA ILE A 8 -3.69 -8.59 -11.60
C ILE A 8 -3.80 -9.54 -10.40
N VAL A 9 -2.82 -9.47 -9.51
CA VAL A 9 -2.85 -10.14 -8.21
C VAL A 9 -2.79 -9.08 -7.12
N LEU A 10 -3.70 -9.18 -6.14
CA LEU A 10 -3.61 -8.44 -4.89
C LEU A 10 -3.13 -9.39 -3.79
N GLU A 11 -1.97 -9.09 -3.26
CA GLU A 11 -1.32 -9.83 -2.19
C GLU A 11 -1.35 -8.98 -0.91
N LEU A 12 -1.66 -9.57 0.24
CA LEU A 12 -1.64 -8.82 1.50
C LEU A 12 -0.27 -8.22 1.75
N LEU A 13 -0.25 -6.96 2.21
CA LEU A 13 0.98 -6.31 2.65
C LEU A 13 1.58 -7.08 3.84
N ALA A 14 2.87 -7.40 3.73
CA ALA A 14 3.66 -8.07 4.77
C ALA A 14 5.01 -7.36 5.00
N GLU A 15 5.74 -7.78 6.03
CA GLU A 15 6.98 -7.12 6.47
C GLU A 15 8.06 -7.05 5.39
N ASP A 16 8.19 -8.11 4.59
CA ASP A 16 9.09 -8.22 3.45
C ASP A 16 8.85 -7.17 2.35
N HIS A 17 7.64 -6.60 2.28
CA HIS A 17 7.29 -5.58 1.32
C HIS A 17 7.61 -4.15 1.79
N LEU A 18 7.87 -3.94 3.09
CA LEU A 18 7.90 -2.60 3.68
C LEU A 18 8.99 -1.71 3.06
N GLU A 19 10.18 -2.25 2.83
CA GLU A 19 11.26 -1.45 2.23
C GLU A 19 10.92 -1.04 0.79
N MET A 20 10.35 -1.95 0.00
CA MET A 20 9.89 -1.65 -1.37
C MET A 20 8.81 -0.56 -1.36
N VAL A 21 7.80 -0.68 -0.49
CA VAL A 21 6.74 0.31 -0.35
C VAL A 21 7.29 1.67 0.10
N ARG A 22 8.24 1.69 1.04
CA ARG A 22 8.89 2.92 1.51
C ARG A 22 9.64 3.62 0.38
N LEU A 23 10.40 2.86 -0.41
CA LEU A 23 11.12 3.39 -1.56
C LEU A 23 10.14 3.99 -2.57
N TRP A 24 9.07 3.28 -2.91
CA TRP A 24 8.01 3.82 -3.76
C TRP A 24 7.37 5.10 -3.19
N ARG A 25 7.00 5.11 -1.91
CA ARG A 25 6.37 6.28 -1.27
C ARG A 25 7.26 7.51 -1.26
N ASN A 26 8.58 7.33 -1.21
CA ASN A 26 9.55 8.41 -1.23
C ASN A 26 9.89 8.93 -2.63
N GLN A 27 9.47 8.23 -3.70
CA GLN A 27 9.64 8.74 -5.06
C GLN A 27 8.85 10.03 -5.25
N GLU A 28 9.45 11.00 -5.93
CA GLU A 28 8.88 12.34 -6.05
C GLU A 28 7.50 12.34 -6.69
N PHE A 29 7.30 11.59 -7.78
CA PHE A 29 5.98 11.53 -8.44
C PHE A 29 4.91 10.84 -7.59
N VAL A 30 5.26 9.93 -6.67
CA VAL A 30 4.30 9.35 -5.74
C VAL A 30 4.02 10.34 -4.62
N ARG A 31 5.07 10.85 -3.98
CA ARG A 31 5.01 11.73 -2.82
C ARG A 31 4.29 13.06 -3.09
N CYS A 32 4.45 13.63 -4.28
CA CYS A 32 3.76 14.87 -4.66
C CYS A 32 2.23 14.73 -4.74
N ASN A 33 1.74 13.51 -4.95
CA ASN A 33 0.31 13.18 -5.01
C ASN A 33 -0.27 12.72 -3.66
N MET A 34 0.51 12.82 -2.57
CA MET A 34 0.15 12.29 -1.26
C MET A 34 -0.06 13.42 -0.24
N GLN A 35 -0.87 13.15 0.78
CA GLN A 35 -1.05 14.08 1.91
C GLN A 35 0.24 14.23 2.72
N TYR A 36 0.89 13.11 3.07
CA TYR A 36 2.21 13.09 3.71
C TYR A 36 3.31 13.16 2.64
N LYS A 37 4.05 14.29 2.65
CA LYS A 37 5.03 14.66 1.61
C LYS A 37 6.48 14.63 2.08
N GLU A 38 6.75 14.32 3.34
CA GLU A 38 8.13 14.18 3.82
C GLU A 38 8.72 12.83 3.43
N LEU A 39 10.04 12.70 3.54
CA LEU A 39 10.71 11.42 3.35
C LEU A 39 10.44 10.50 4.55
N ILE A 40 10.01 9.28 4.25
CA ILE A 40 9.73 8.23 5.23
C ILE A 40 11.02 7.44 5.50
N SER A 41 11.47 7.45 6.76
CA SER A 41 12.56 6.61 7.24
C SER A 41 12.12 5.14 7.36
N ARG A 42 13.08 4.22 7.45
CA ARG A 42 12.78 2.81 7.66
C ARG A 42 12.00 2.59 8.96
N GLU A 43 12.44 3.21 10.04
CA GLU A 43 11.80 3.12 11.35
C GLU A 43 10.37 3.67 11.33
N GLN A 44 10.13 4.75 10.59
CA GLN A 44 8.77 5.30 10.42
C GLN A 44 7.86 4.32 9.66
N GLN A 45 8.36 3.68 8.60
CA GLN A 45 7.61 2.68 7.84
C GLN A 45 7.26 1.46 8.70
N GLU A 46 8.24 0.95 9.46
CA GLU A 46 8.05 -0.19 10.38
C GLU A 46 7.08 0.15 11.52
N SER A 47 7.22 1.34 12.11
CA SER A 47 6.33 1.83 13.16
C SER A 47 4.89 1.99 12.64
N TRP A 48 4.73 2.54 11.44
CA TRP A 48 3.43 2.66 10.79
C TRP A 48 2.79 1.28 10.59
N PHE A 49 3.52 0.32 10.03
CA PHE A 49 2.99 -1.02 9.79
C PHE A 49 2.62 -1.74 11.09
N SER A 50 3.43 -1.58 12.13
CA SER A 50 3.21 -2.19 13.45
C SER A 50 2.00 -1.60 14.17
N ALA A 51 1.66 -0.33 13.91
CA ALA A 51 0.54 0.37 14.50
C ALA A 51 -0.80 0.15 13.75
N LEU A 52 -0.80 -0.54 12.61
CA LEU A 52 -2.03 -0.80 11.85
C LEU A 52 -2.94 -1.75 12.60
N ASP A 53 -4.19 -1.32 12.83
CA ASP A 53 -5.28 -2.24 13.07
C ASP A 53 -5.63 -2.95 11.76
N LYS A 54 -5.27 -4.23 11.66
CA LYS A 54 -5.45 -5.06 10.46
C LYS A 54 -6.91 -5.46 10.21
N GLU A 55 -7.82 -5.22 11.15
CA GLU A 55 -9.25 -5.44 10.96
C GLU A 55 -9.92 -4.25 10.27
N CYS A 56 -9.45 -3.04 10.56
CA CYS A 56 -10.00 -1.79 10.03
C CYS A 56 -9.16 -1.18 8.88
N ASN A 57 -7.94 -1.68 8.66
CA ASN A 57 -7.01 -1.15 7.68
C ASN A 57 -6.38 -2.26 6.85
N LEU A 58 -6.83 -2.36 5.61
CA LEU A 58 -6.44 -3.43 4.69
C LEU A 58 -5.58 -2.86 3.57
N TYR A 59 -4.37 -3.41 3.44
CA TYR A 59 -3.37 -3.01 2.47
C TYR A 59 -2.96 -4.20 1.60
N TRP A 60 -2.84 -3.99 0.30
CA TRP A 60 -2.39 -5.00 -0.64
C TRP A 60 -1.35 -4.46 -1.61
N ILE A 61 -0.36 -5.29 -1.92
CA ILE A 61 0.54 -5.12 -3.04
C ILE A 61 -0.17 -5.53 -4.32
N ILE A 62 -0.12 -4.64 -5.32
CA ILE A 62 -0.62 -4.89 -6.67
C ILE A 62 0.52 -5.52 -7.47
N ARG A 63 0.26 -6.69 -8.08
CA ARG A 63 1.24 -7.40 -8.91
C ARG A 63 0.66 -7.67 -10.30
N THR A 64 1.51 -7.56 -11.32
CA THR A 64 1.21 -7.94 -12.71
C THR A 64 2.32 -8.81 -13.25
N HIS A 65 2.02 -9.93 -13.94
CA HIS A 65 3.05 -10.85 -14.46
C HIS A 65 4.12 -11.25 -13.43
N ASP A 66 3.69 -11.42 -12.19
CA ASP A 66 4.55 -11.65 -11.03
C ASP A 66 5.53 -10.55 -10.65
N TYR A 67 5.29 -9.32 -11.08
CA TYR A 67 6.04 -8.14 -10.71
C TYR A 67 5.20 -7.20 -9.82
N PRO A 68 5.68 -6.78 -8.64
CA PRO A 68 4.98 -5.84 -7.79
C PRO A 68 5.08 -4.42 -8.37
N ILE A 69 3.94 -3.75 -8.58
CA ILE A 69 3.89 -2.45 -9.29
C ILE A 69 3.39 -1.29 -8.41
N GLY A 70 2.71 -1.59 -7.31
CA GLY A 70 2.07 -0.57 -6.51
C GLY A 70 1.36 -1.12 -5.29
N LEU A 71 0.61 -0.26 -4.63
CA LEU A 71 -0.13 -0.58 -3.42
C LEU A 71 -1.53 0.02 -3.48
N ILE A 72 -2.51 -0.77 -3.09
CA ILE A 72 -3.91 -0.37 -2.92
C ILE A 72 -4.33 -0.64 -1.48
N HIS A 73 -5.21 0.20 -0.95
CA HIS A 73 -5.74 0.02 0.38
C HIS A 73 -7.16 0.52 0.53
N ILE A 74 -7.81 -0.01 1.57
CA ILE A 74 -8.99 0.58 2.18
C ILE A 74 -8.68 0.69 3.67
N LYS A 75 -8.72 1.91 4.22
CA LYS A 75 -8.40 2.22 5.62
C LYS A 75 -9.59 2.85 6.34
N ASN A 76 -9.54 2.91 7.67
CA ASN A 76 -10.61 3.45 8.51
C ASN A 76 -11.96 2.80 8.19
N ILE A 77 -11.98 1.46 8.02
CA ILE A 77 -13.20 0.73 7.69
C ILE A 77 -14.13 0.73 8.90
N ASP A 78 -15.34 1.23 8.71
CA ASP A 78 -16.47 1.04 9.61
C ASP A 78 -17.36 -0.06 9.02
N TRP A 79 -17.37 -1.23 9.67
CA TRP A 79 -18.10 -2.41 9.19
C TRP A 79 -19.61 -2.29 9.36
N ASP A 80 -20.08 -1.50 10.33
CA ASP A 80 -21.51 -1.29 10.58
C ASP A 80 -22.10 -0.35 9.53
N LEU A 81 -21.40 0.75 9.24
CA LEU A 81 -21.80 1.75 8.25
C LEU A 81 -21.40 1.37 6.82
N LYS A 82 -20.51 0.38 6.65
CA LYS A 82 -19.95 -0.08 5.37
C LYS A 82 -19.26 1.04 4.59
N ILE A 83 -18.50 1.86 5.30
CA ILE A 83 -17.71 2.95 4.73
C ILE A 83 -16.21 2.72 4.97
N GLY A 84 -15.38 3.30 4.13
CA GLY A 84 -13.93 3.26 4.26
C GLY A 84 -13.27 4.19 3.26
N GLU A 85 -12.01 4.54 3.53
CA GLU A 85 -11.21 5.41 2.66
C GLU A 85 -10.36 4.55 1.73
N ALA A 86 -10.64 4.60 0.43
CA ALA A 86 -9.85 3.92 -0.57
C ALA A 86 -8.68 4.79 -1.06
N GLY A 87 -7.53 4.15 -1.31
CA GLY A 87 -6.38 4.82 -1.90
C GLY A 87 -5.52 3.84 -2.69
N VAL A 88 -4.84 4.36 -3.71
CA VAL A 88 -3.96 3.57 -4.58
C VAL A 88 -2.80 4.41 -5.07
N PHE A 89 -1.64 3.79 -5.26
CA PHE A 89 -0.58 4.36 -6.07
C PHE A 89 0.18 3.26 -6.82
N VAL A 90 0.69 3.63 -8.00
CA VAL A 90 1.69 2.86 -8.73
C VAL A 90 3.05 3.42 -8.34
N GLY A 91 3.93 2.55 -7.86
CA GLY A 91 5.28 2.89 -7.41
C GLY A 91 6.38 2.48 -8.38
N GLU A 92 6.06 1.61 -9.34
CA GLU A 92 6.95 1.21 -10.43
C GLU A 92 6.96 2.27 -11.54
N PRO A 93 8.09 2.97 -11.78
CA PRO A 93 8.15 4.01 -12.81
C PRO A 93 7.99 3.51 -14.24
N SER A 94 8.30 2.23 -14.49
CA SER A 94 8.25 1.62 -15.81
C SER A 94 6.89 1.00 -16.18
N TYR A 95 5.90 1.12 -15.31
CA TYR A 95 4.53 0.60 -15.51
C TYR A 95 3.59 1.70 -16.02
#